data_AF-A0A1H8IJI4-F1
#
_entry.id   AF-A0A1H8IJI4-F1
#
_cell.length_a   1.000
_cell.length_b   1.000
_cell.length_c   1.000
_cell.angle_alpha   90.00
_cell.angle_beta   90.00
_cell.angle_gamma   90.00
#
_symmetry.space_group_name_H-M   'P 1'
#
loop_
_entity.id
_entity.type
_entity.pdbx_description
1 polymer ?
#
loop_
_entity_poly.entity_id
_entity_poly.type
_entity_poly.pdbx_seq_one_letter_code
_entity_poly.pdbx_strand_id
1 'polypeptide(L)'
;MTRTTILPVAVAAALLAGCMPVPPSVPVAPAPQTLPATPAYDPVPVAPVAPPPTLANSGLNERKPDVCGAAAYREHIGKPGSALPSLDISRSYRVVEFRGIEPQDYDPNRLVFRLDAAGNISDTDCG
;
A
#
# COMPACT_ATOMS: atom_id res chain seq x y z
N MET A 1 19.86 -14.77 -67.73
CA MET A 1 21.10 -15.29 -67.10
C MET A 1 21.04 -14.96 -65.62
N THR A 2 20.67 -15.96 -64.83
CA THR A 2 20.54 -15.93 -63.37
C THR A 2 21.92 -16.02 -62.74
N ARG A 3 22.32 -15.03 -61.94
CA ARG A 3 23.61 -15.04 -61.24
C ARG A 3 23.37 -14.94 -59.74
N THR A 4 23.30 -16.12 -59.13
CA THR A 4 23.36 -16.35 -57.69
C THR A 4 24.78 -16.09 -57.22
N THR A 5 24.98 -15.19 -56.25
CA THR A 5 26.22 -15.13 -55.47
C THR A 5 25.88 -14.92 -54.00
N ILE A 6 26.12 -16.00 -53.25
CA ILE A 6 26.06 -16.15 -51.81
C ILE A 6 27.26 -15.41 -51.19
N LEU A 7 26.97 -14.59 -50.17
CA LEU A 7 27.73 -14.25 -48.96
C LEU A 7 29.26 -14.52 -48.90
N PRO A 8 30.00 -13.64 -48.22
CA PRO A 8 30.48 -14.09 -46.91
C PRO A 8 30.21 -13.08 -45.79
N VAL A 9 29.23 -13.43 -44.95
CA VAL A 9 29.11 -13.02 -43.56
C VAL A 9 30.26 -13.70 -42.82
N ALA A 10 31.40 -13.03 -42.71
CA ALA A 10 32.55 -13.57 -41.97
C ALA A 10 33.43 -12.50 -41.30
N VAL A 11 33.04 -11.22 -41.32
CA VAL A 11 33.86 -10.13 -40.77
C VAL A 11 33.01 -9.26 -39.85
N ALA A 12 32.70 -9.77 -38.66
CA ALA A 12 32.22 -8.94 -37.53
C ALA A 12 32.18 -9.70 -36.18
N ALA A 13 32.64 -10.95 -36.09
CA ALA A 13 32.58 -11.74 -34.85
C ALA A 13 33.69 -11.40 -33.81
N ALA A 14 34.52 -10.39 -34.05
CA ALA A 14 35.72 -10.13 -33.24
C ALA A 14 35.57 -9.08 -32.10
N LEU A 15 34.37 -8.51 -31.87
CA LEU A 15 34.17 -7.43 -30.89
C LEU A 15 33.57 -7.86 -29.54
N LEU A 16 33.45 -9.16 -29.25
CA LEU A 16 32.75 -9.67 -28.05
C LEU A 16 33.64 -10.04 -26.86
N ALA A 17 34.95 -9.80 -26.89
CA ALA A 17 35.89 -10.26 -25.86
C ALA A 17 36.20 -9.22 -24.74
N GLY A 18 35.22 -8.41 -24.31
CA GLY A 18 35.48 -7.24 -23.47
C GLY A 18 34.91 -7.22 -22.04
N CYS A 19 34.00 -8.12 -21.65
CA CYS A 19 33.34 -8.02 -20.35
C CYS A 19 33.69 -9.20 -19.44
N MET A 20 34.86 -9.16 -18.79
CA MET A 20 35.07 -9.96 -17.59
C MET A 20 34.38 -9.27 -16.40
N PRO A 21 33.54 -9.97 -15.63
CA PRO A 21 32.95 -9.41 -14.43
C PRO A 21 34.04 -9.20 -13.38
N VAL A 22 34.14 -7.96 -12.89
CA VAL A 22 34.94 -7.63 -11.69
C VAL A 22 34.37 -8.43 -10.53
N PRO A 23 35.19 -9.25 -9.83
CA PRO A 23 34.71 -9.96 -8.65
C PRO A 23 34.30 -8.94 -7.58
N PRO A 24 33.14 -9.14 -6.93
CA PRO A 24 32.73 -8.25 -5.84
C PRO A 24 33.78 -8.32 -4.72
N SER A 25 34.32 -7.17 -4.33
CA SER A 25 35.13 -7.04 -3.13
C SER A 25 34.25 -7.39 -1.93
N VAL A 26 34.43 -8.60 -1.38
CA VAL A 26 33.78 -9.01 -0.14
C VAL A 26 34.33 -8.15 1.01
N PRO A 27 33.48 -7.38 1.71
CA PRO A 27 33.92 -6.69 2.91
C PRO A 27 34.34 -7.72 3.96
N VAL A 28 35.54 -7.55 4.51
CA VAL A 28 36.02 -8.34 5.66
C VAL A 28 35.05 -8.10 6.82
N ALA A 29 34.37 -9.15 7.25
CA ALA A 29 33.50 -9.08 8.41
C ALA A 29 34.33 -8.72 9.66
N PRO A 30 33.84 -7.81 10.53
CA PRO A 30 34.50 -7.52 11.80
C PRO A 30 34.63 -8.80 12.64
N ALA A 31 35.75 -8.97 13.34
CA ALA A 31 35.94 -10.09 14.25
C ALA A 31 34.84 -10.10 15.33
N PRO A 32 34.34 -11.27 15.75
CA PRO A 32 33.32 -11.37 16.79
C PRO A 32 33.83 -10.75 18.09
N GLN A 33 33.17 -9.68 18.54
CA GLN A 33 33.43 -9.10 19.85
C GLN A 33 32.70 -9.96 20.88
N THR A 34 33.43 -10.48 21.86
CA THR A 34 32.82 -11.15 23.02
C THR A 34 32.04 -10.13 23.84
N LEU A 35 30.72 -10.18 23.77
CA LEU A 35 29.85 -9.41 24.66
C LEU A 35 30.04 -9.91 26.10
N PRO A 36 30.13 -9.02 27.11
CA PRO A 36 30.08 -9.42 28.50
C PRO A 36 28.74 -10.13 28.80
N ALA A 37 28.79 -11.19 29.60
CA ALA A 37 27.61 -11.95 29.99
C ALA A 37 26.61 -11.04 30.72
N THR A 38 25.39 -10.92 30.18
CA THR A 38 24.29 -10.22 30.83
C THR A 38 23.86 -10.98 32.10
N PRO A 39 23.64 -10.28 33.24
CA PRO A 39 23.08 -10.93 34.42
C PRO A 39 21.72 -11.56 34.09
N ALA A 40 21.53 -12.81 34.49
CA ALA A 40 20.23 -13.47 34.39
C ALA A 40 19.29 -12.84 35.44
N TYR A 41 18.22 -12.20 34.98
CA TYR A 41 17.12 -11.75 35.84
C TYR A 41 16.00 -12.78 35.79
N ASP A 42 15.45 -13.14 36.95
CA ASP A 42 14.23 -13.95 37.04
C ASP A 42 13.05 -13.18 36.42
N PRO A 43 12.20 -13.83 35.59
CA PRO A 43 11.04 -13.17 35.01
C PRO A 43 10.01 -12.89 36.11
N VAL A 44 9.86 -11.61 36.45
CA VAL A 44 8.76 -11.15 37.31
C VAL A 44 7.44 -11.37 36.55
N PRO A 45 6.43 -12.04 37.15
CA PRO A 45 5.12 -12.19 36.52
C PRO A 45 4.51 -10.82 36.22
N VAL A 46 4.37 -10.49 34.94
CA VAL A 46 3.71 -9.24 34.51
C VAL A 46 2.20 -9.46 34.62
N ALA A 47 1.57 -8.84 35.62
CA ALA A 47 0.11 -8.77 35.66
C ALA A 47 -0.39 -8.01 34.41
N PRO A 48 -1.55 -8.37 33.81
CA PRO A 48 -2.12 -7.60 32.73
C PRO A 48 -2.44 -6.19 33.21
N VAL A 49 -1.64 -5.21 32.77
CA VAL A 49 -1.91 -3.80 33.04
C VAL A 49 -3.09 -3.41 32.16
N ALA A 50 -4.22 -3.05 32.77
CA ALA A 50 -5.31 -2.44 32.03
C ALA A 50 -4.76 -1.19 31.30
N PRO A 51 -5.07 -0.99 30.00
CA PRO A 51 -4.56 0.16 29.29
C PRO A 51 -4.98 1.44 30.05
N PRO A 52 -4.06 2.41 30.23
CA PRO A 52 -4.45 3.68 30.84
C PRO A 52 -5.57 4.31 30.02
N PRO A 53 -6.55 5.01 30.65
CA PRO A 53 -7.54 5.77 29.90
C PRO A 53 -6.79 6.73 28.99
N THR A 54 -6.92 6.52 27.68
CA THR A 54 -6.13 7.24 26.71
C THR A 54 -6.55 8.71 26.72
N LEU A 55 -5.60 9.59 27.04
CA LEU A 55 -5.65 11.00 26.59
C LEU A 55 -5.74 11.12 25.04
N ALA A 56 -5.64 10.01 24.30
CA ALA A 56 -5.68 9.95 22.83
C ALA A 56 -7.00 10.39 22.18
N ASN A 57 -8.04 10.70 22.95
CA ASN A 57 -9.36 11.06 22.41
C ASN A 57 -9.64 12.58 22.49
N SER A 58 -8.74 13.39 23.06
CA SER A 58 -8.99 14.82 23.29
C SER A 58 -8.89 15.71 22.04
N GLY A 59 -8.80 15.11 20.85
CA GLY A 59 -8.75 15.82 19.57
C GLY A 59 -9.23 15.01 18.36
N LEU A 60 -9.79 13.80 18.58
CA LEU A 60 -10.35 12.96 17.52
C LEU A 60 -11.86 12.90 17.68
N ASN A 61 -12.60 13.15 16.60
CA ASN A 61 -14.05 12.94 16.61
C ASN A 61 -14.35 11.46 16.88
N GLU A 62 -15.26 11.19 17.81
CA GLU A 62 -15.73 9.83 18.06
C GLU A 62 -16.39 9.29 16.79
N ARG A 63 -15.83 8.20 16.23
CA ARG A 63 -16.44 7.51 15.09
C ARG A 63 -17.72 6.84 15.55
N LYS A 64 -18.84 7.27 14.98
CA LYS A 64 -20.13 6.61 15.20
C LYS A 64 -20.17 5.31 14.40
N PRO A 65 -21.06 4.37 14.77
CA PRO A 65 -21.40 3.24 13.91
C PRO A 65 -21.88 3.69 12.52
N ASP A 66 -22.18 2.74 11.64
CA ASP A 66 -22.64 2.99 10.26
C ASP A 66 -24.02 3.69 10.19
N VAL A 67 -24.07 4.96 10.55
CA VAL A 67 -25.29 5.78 10.51
C VAL A 67 -25.54 6.35 9.10
N CYS A 68 -24.50 6.45 8.27
CA CYS A 68 -24.62 6.83 6.87
C CYS A 68 -25.04 5.68 5.94
N GLY A 69 -25.12 4.42 6.42
CA GLY A 69 -25.60 3.28 5.66
C GLY A 69 -24.62 2.74 4.61
N ALA A 70 -23.32 2.96 4.80
CA ALA A 70 -22.26 2.51 3.90
C ALA A 70 -22.28 1.00 3.64
N ALA A 71 -22.71 0.20 4.61
CA ALA A 71 -22.82 -1.25 4.47
C ALA A 71 -23.78 -1.68 3.35
N ALA A 72 -24.80 -0.88 3.04
CA ALA A 72 -25.79 -1.17 2.01
C ALA A 72 -25.27 -1.00 0.57
N TYR A 73 -24.00 -0.59 0.40
CA TYR A 73 -23.38 -0.39 -0.90
C TYR A 73 -22.17 -1.30 -1.13
N ARG A 74 -21.94 -2.28 -0.24
CA ARG A 74 -20.78 -3.18 -0.33
C ARG A 74 -20.76 -4.02 -1.60
N GLU A 75 -21.91 -4.35 -2.16
CA GLU A 75 -22.06 -5.05 -3.43
C GLU A 75 -21.54 -4.25 -4.64
N HIS A 76 -21.35 -2.94 -4.48
CA HIS A 76 -20.79 -2.07 -5.52
C HIS A 76 -19.27 -1.98 -5.48
N ILE A 77 -18.60 -2.58 -4.50
CA ILE A 77 -17.14 -2.68 -4.48
C ILE A 77 -16.65 -3.42 -5.74
N GLY A 78 -15.63 -2.88 -6.39
CA GLY A 78 -15.09 -3.33 -7.67
C GLY A 78 -15.86 -2.85 -8.90
N LYS A 79 -16.99 -2.14 -8.74
CA LYS A 79 -17.70 -1.49 -9.85
C LYS A 79 -17.10 -0.11 -10.16
N PRO A 80 -17.22 0.39 -11.40
CA PRO A 80 -16.75 1.73 -11.74
C PRO A 80 -17.45 2.81 -10.90
N GLY A 81 -16.69 3.76 -10.36
CA GLY A 81 -17.25 4.92 -9.65
C GLY A 81 -18.15 5.79 -10.54
N SER A 82 -17.97 5.73 -11.87
CA SER A 82 -18.85 6.37 -12.85
C SER A 82 -20.29 5.84 -12.83
N ALA A 83 -20.57 4.70 -12.19
CA ALA A 83 -21.91 4.16 -12.03
C ALA A 83 -22.68 4.80 -10.85
N LEU A 84 -22.01 5.50 -9.93
CA LEU A 84 -22.65 6.09 -8.74
C LEU A 84 -23.84 7.01 -9.04
N PRO A 85 -23.84 7.86 -10.10
CA PRO A 85 -25.00 8.68 -10.43
C PRO A 85 -26.26 7.88 -10.82
N SER A 86 -26.13 6.60 -11.15
CA SER A 86 -27.26 5.70 -11.44
C SER A 86 -27.78 4.96 -10.20
N LEU A 87 -27.05 5.04 -9.09
CA LEU A 87 -27.52 4.55 -7.80
C LEU A 87 -28.45 5.62 -7.22
N ASP A 88 -29.66 5.23 -6.84
CA ASP A 88 -30.67 6.11 -6.22
C ASP A 88 -30.27 6.45 -4.77
N ILE A 89 -29.16 7.17 -4.62
CA ILE A 89 -28.58 7.56 -3.33
C ILE A 89 -29.30 8.82 -2.86
N SER A 90 -30.18 8.66 -1.88
CA SER A 90 -31.01 9.74 -1.34
C SER A 90 -30.29 10.68 -0.36
N ARG A 91 -29.02 10.40 -0.03
CA ARG A 91 -28.23 11.12 0.97
C ARG A 91 -27.02 11.82 0.36
N SER A 92 -26.44 12.77 1.08
CA SER A 92 -25.17 13.37 0.67
C SER A 92 -24.09 12.30 0.59
N TYR A 93 -23.34 12.30 -0.51
CA TYR A 93 -22.19 11.43 -0.65
C TYR A 93 -20.99 12.18 -1.23
N ARG A 94 -19.81 11.65 -0.94
CA ARG A 94 -18.53 12.10 -1.50
C ARG A 94 -17.91 10.96 -2.30
N VAL A 95 -17.35 11.31 -3.45
CA VAL A 95 -16.44 10.43 -4.17
C VAL A 95 -15.03 10.89 -3.87
N VAL A 96 -14.22 9.99 -3.36
CA VAL A 96 -12.81 10.21 -3.06
C VAL A 96 -12.02 9.50 -4.13
N GLU A 97 -11.33 10.27 -4.96
CA GLU A 97 -10.44 9.72 -5.98
C GLU A 97 -9.22 9.04 -5.35
N PHE A 98 -8.57 8.18 -6.12
CA PHE A 98 -7.34 7.52 -5.67
C PHE A 98 -6.28 8.57 -5.28
N ARG A 99 -5.89 8.57 -4.00
CA ARG A 99 -4.97 9.56 -3.41
C ARG A 99 -5.49 11.01 -3.47
N GLY A 100 -6.81 11.18 -3.57
CA GLY A 100 -7.47 12.47 -3.48
C GLY A 100 -7.31 13.12 -2.11
N ILE A 101 -7.40 14.45 -2.06
CA ILE A 101 -7.31 15.22 -0.82
C ILE A 101 -8.71 15.34 -0.22
N GLU A 102 -8.85 14.96 1.05
CA GLU A 102 -10.10 15.08 1.80
C GLU A 102 -9.97 16.12 2.94
N PRO A 103 -11.00 16.95 3.15
CA PRO A 103 -11.13 17.72 4.37
C PRO A 103 -11.10 16.80 5.60
N GLN A 104 -10.49 17.27 6.68
CA GLN A 104 -10.41 16.52 7.94
C GLN A 104 -11.66 16.69 8.83
N ASP A 105 -12.72 17.28 8.30
CA ASP A 105 -13.99 17.49 9.01
C ASP A 105 -14.89 16.25 8.89
N TYR A 106 -15.21 15.66 10.03
CA TYR A 106 -15.97 14.41 10.13
C TYR A 106 -17.48 14.68 10.19
N ASP A 107 -18.23 14.17 9.21
CA ASP A 107 -19.69 14.12 9.19
C ASP A 107 -20.16 12.67 9.20
N PRO A 108 -20.72 12.18 10.32
CA PRO A 108 -21.16 10.78 10.41
C PRO A 108 -22.30 10.43 9.46
N ASN A 109 -23.05 11.40 8.93
CA ASN A 109 -24.18 11.16 8.03
C ASN A 109 -23.77 11.12 6.54
N ARG A 110 -22.53 11.51 6.24
CA ARG A 110 -22.01 11.55 4.87
C ARG A 110 -21.51 10.18 4.46
N LEU A 111 -22.04 9.69 3.34
CA LEU A 111 -21.55 8.49 2.70
C LEU A 111 -20.30 8.82 1.87
N VAL A 112 -19.26 7.99 1.94
CA VAL A 112 -18.04 8.18 1.16
C VAL A 112 -17.78 6.94 0.32
N PHE A 113 -17.56 7.14 -0.98
CA PHE A 113 -17.07 6.12 -1.90
C PHE A 113 -15.61 6.39 -2.24
N ARG A 114 -14.71 5.45 -1.95
CA ARG A 114 -13.29 5.58 -2.27
C ARG A 114 -12.97 4.86 -3.56
N LEU A 115 -12.27 5.52 -4.47
CA LEU A 115 -11.86 4.92 -5.74
C LEU A 115 -10.42 4.39 -5.68
N ASP A 116 -10.19 3.26 -6.34
CA ASP A 116 -8.85 2.77 -6.64
C ASP A 116 -8.24 3.50 -7.85
N ALA A 117 -6.99 3.16 -8.18
CA ALA A 117 -6.26 3.77 -9.30
C ALA A 117 -6.92 3.52 -10.67
N ALA A 118 -7.80 2.53 -10.80
CA ALA A 118 -8.57 2.24 -12.01
C ALA A 118 -9.94 2.94 -12.03
N GLY A 119 -10.28 3.70 -10.98
CA GLY A 119 -11.56 4.39 -10.85
C GLY A 119 -12.70 3.48 -10.39
N ASN A 120 -12.41 2.28 -9.87
CA ASN A 120 -13.42 1.41 -9.28
C ASN A 120 -13.60 1.71 -7.79
N ILE A 121 -14.79 1.45 -7.27
CA ILE A 121 -15.10 1.58 -5.85
C ILE A 121 -14.27 0.53 -5.09
N SER A 122 -13.38 1.01 -4.24
CA SER A 122 -12.50 0.19 -3.40
C SER A 122 -13.03 0.02 -1.99
N ASP A 123 -13.78 1.00 -1.48
CA ASP A 123 -14.35 0.98 -0.13
C ASP A 123 -15.54 1.93 -0.01
N THR A 124 -16.37 1.70 1.02
CA THR A 124 -17.46 2.58 1.44
C THR A 124 -17.39 2.86 2.95
N ASP A 125 -17.40 4.13 3.33
CA ASP A 125 -17.31 4.54 4.73
C ASP A 125 -18.26 5.70 5.08
N CYS A 126 -18.36 5.99 6.38
CA CYS A 126 -19.00 7.21 6.89
C CYS A 126 -17.94 8.18 7.40
N GLY A 127 -18.00 9.43 6.96
CA GLY A 127 -17.06 10.44 7.42
C GLY A 127 -16.98 11.72 6.63
#